data_AF-A0A2D8KW21-F1
#
_entry.id   AF-A0A2D8KW21-F1
#
_cell.length_a   1.000
_cell.length_b   1.000
_cell.length_c   1.000
_cell.angle_alpha   90.00
_cell.angle_beta   90.00
_cell.angle_gamma   90.00
#
_symmetry.space_group_name_H-M   'P 1'
#
loop_
_entity.id
_entity.type
_entity.pdbx_description
1 polymer ?
#
loop_
_entity_poly.entity_id
_entity_poly.type
_entity_poly.pdbx_seq_one_letter_code
_entity_poly.pdbx_strand_id
1 'polypeptide(L)' 'MAVGSMTPKERFIAALNGQPVDRPCAASITSVVNFELMDLVGPHFPEANTEPEPMAELAASAHDLMGFDSVMP' A
#
# COMPACT_ATOMS: atom_id res chain seq x y z
N MET A 1 4.75 -26.43 -8.87
CA MET A 1 4.18 -25.60 -9.96
C MET A 1 4.72 -24.20 -9.75
N ALA A 2 5.43 -23.64 -10.73
CA ALA A 2 5.85 -22.24 -10.62
C ALA A 2 4.59 -21.36 -10.78
N VAL A 3 4.30 -20.54 -9.77
CA VAL A 3 3.20 -19.57 -9.82
C VAL A 3 3.61 -18.47 -10.80
N GLY A 4 2.73 -18.11 -11.74
CA GLY A 4 2.99 -17.01 -12.69
C GLY A 4 3.04 -15.65 -11.99
N SER A 5 3.55 -14.63 -12.68
CA SER A 5 3.59 -13.25 -12.16
C SER A 5 2.19 -12.79 -11.72
N MET A 6 2.10 -12.21 -10.53
CA MET A 6 0.84 -11.68 -9.96
C MET A 6 0.85 -10.16 -9.91
N THR A 7 -0.32 -9.56 -10.03
CA THR A 7 -0.54 -8.17 -9.63
C THR A 7 -0.48 -8.03 -8.10
N PRO A 8 -0.23 -6.83 -7.56
CA PRO A 8 -0.34 -6.54 -6.13
C PRO A 8 -1.61 -7.09 -5.48
N LYS A 9 -2.77 -6.84 -6.09
CA LYS A 9 -4.08 -7.27 -5.60
C LYS A 9 -4.20 -8.79 -5.57
N GLU A 10 -3.81 -9.49 -6.64
CA GLU A 10 -3.86 -10.95 -6.69
C GLU A 10 -2.96 -11.57 -5.62
N ARG A 11 -1.75 -11.03 -5.47
CA ARG A 11 -0.79 -11.49 -4.46
C ARG A 11 -1.32 -11.31 -3.05
N PHE A 12 -1.91 -10.14 -2.74
CA PHE A 12 -2.49 -9.86 -1.43
C PHE A 12 -3.64 -10.81 -1.08
N ILE A 13 -4.58 -11.03 -2.02
CA ILE A 13 -5.71 -11.93 -1.80
C ILE A 13 -5.26 -13.40 -1.70
N ALA A 14 -4.30 -13.84 -2.53
CA ALA A 14 -3.76 -15.19 -2.44
C ALA A 14 -3.06 -15.43 -1.08
N ALA A 15 -2.25 -14.47 -0.62
CA ALA A 15 -1.57 -14.54 0.66
C ALA A 15 -2.55 -14.64 1.83
N LEU A 16 -3.61 -13.81 1.85
CA LEU A 16 -4.67 -13.88 2.88
C LEU A 16 -5.39 -15.23 2.92
N ASN A 17 -5.53 -15.90 1.77
CA ASN A 17 -6.20 -17.19 1.66
C ASN A 17 -5.25 -18.40 1.77
N GLY A 18 -3.98 -18.18 2.13
CA GLY A 18 -2.97 -19.24 2.25
C GLY A 18 -2.67 -19.96 0.93
N GLN A 19 -2.91 -19.32 -0.20
CA GLN A 19 -2.63 -19.87 -1.52
C GLN A 19 -1.17 -19.65 -1.94
N PRO A 20 -0.62 -20.43 -2.88
CA PRO A 20 0.69 -20.17 -3.44
C PRO A 20 0.77 -18.76 -4.06
N VAL A 21 1.86 -18.05 -3.79
CA VAL A 21 2.16 -16.71 -4.30
C VAL A 21 3.45 -16.72 -5.15
N ASP A 22 3.59 -15.75 -6.04
CA ASP A 22 4.78 -15.56 -6.88
C ASP A 22 6.01 -15.04 -6.09
N ARG A 23 5.77 -14.23 -5.05
CA ARG A 23 6.73 -13.80 -4.02
C ARG A 23 6.01 -13.52 -2.70
N PRO A 24 6.72 -13.42 -1.55
CA PRO A 24 6.11 -12.94 -0.32
C PRO A 24 5.38 -11.60 -0.53
N CYS A 25 4.16 -11.51 0.01
CA CYS A 25 3.36 -10.29 -0.03
C CYS A 25 3.90 -9.27 0.97
N ALA A 26 4.14 -8.05 0.52
CA ALA A 26 4.57 -6.91 1.33
C ALA A 26 3.40 -5.92 1.38
N ALA A 27 2.56 -6.01 2.41
CA ALA A 27 1.38 -5.18 2.57
C ALA A 27 1.23 -4.77 4.04
N SER A 28 0.49 -3.69 4.28
CA SER A 28 0.10 -3.26 5.62
C SER A 28 -1.42 -3.37 5.78
N ILE A 29 -1.85 -3.78 6.97
CA ILE A 29 -3.26 -3.74 7.40
C ILE A 29 -3.51 -2.64 8.43
N THR A 30 -2.50 -1.84 8.68
CA THR A 30 -2.48 -0.68 9.58
C THR A 30 -1.96 0.53 8.81
N SER A 31 -2.02 1.71 9.44
CA SER A 31 -1.47 2.92 8.85
C SER A 31 0.00 2.79 8.50
N VAL A 32 0.35 3.32 7.33
CA VAL A 32 1.72 3.36 6.78
C VAL A 32 2.27 4.78 6.76
N VAL A 33 1.41 5.76 6.94
CA VAL A 33 1.74 7.18 6.86
C VAL A 33 2.72 7.58 7.94
N ASN A 34 3.80 8.22 7.50
CA ASN A 34 4.86 8.74 8.34
C ASN A 34 5.33 10.09 7.78
N PHE A 35 6.18 10.80 8.53
CA PHE A 35 6.64 12.14 8.13
C PHE A 35 7.39 12.14 6.79
N GLU A 36 8.19 11.11 6.50
CA GLU A 36 8.94 11.05 5.23
C GLU A 36 7.99 10.91 4.03
N LEU A 37 6.93 10.09 4.14
CA LEU A 37 5.92 9.98 3.08
C LEU A 37 5.15 11.29 2.89
N MET A 38 4.80 11.98 3.98
CA MET A 38 4.17 13.31 3.89
C MET A 38 5.07 14.30 3.15
N ASP A 39 6.36 14.34 3.48
CA ASP A 39 7.33 15.23 2.81
C ASP A 39 7.52 14.88 1.33
N LEU A 40 7.44 13.59 0.97
CA LEU A 40 7.64 13.11 -0.40
C LEU A 40 6.45 13.40 -1.32
N VAL A 41 5.21 13.29 -0.83
CA VAL A 41 4.00 13.48 -1.64
C VAL A 41 3.33 14.84 -1.44
N GLY A 42 3.58 15.52 -0.31
CA GLY A 42 3.07 16.86 0.00
C GLY A 42 1.91 16.91 1.01
N PRO A 43 0.88 16.05 0.97
CA PRO A 43 -0.15 16.02 1.98
C PRO A 43 0.37 15.72 3.40
N HIS A 44 -0.02 16.57 4.37
CA HIS A 44 0.32 16.39 5.78
C HIS A 44 -0.92 16.17 6.63
N PHE A 45 -0.74 15.51 7.77
CA PHE A 45 -1.69 15.60 8.87
C PHE A 45 -1.61 16.97 9.56
N PRO A 46 -2.74 17.55 10.00
CA PRO A 46 -4.08 16.95 10.05
C PRO A 46 -4.94 17.13 8.79
N GLU A 47 -4.53 17.95 7.81
CA GLU A 47 -5.34 18.25 6.62
C GLU A 47 -5.77 16.99 5.87
N ALA A 48 -4.83 16.05 5.65
CA ALA A 48 -5.14 14.80 4.99
C ALA A 48 -6.11 13.90 5.77
N ASN A 49 -6.42 14.18 7.06
CA ASN A 49 -7.46 13.43 7.78
C ASN A 49 -8.88 13.90 7.48
N THR A 50 -9.04 15.12 6.94
CA THR A 50 -10.37 15.72 6.70
C THR A 50 -10.67 15.87 5.22
N GLU A 51 -9.65 15.90 4.37
CA GLU A 51 -9.79 16.09 2.93
C GLU A 51 -9.56 14.79 2.15
N PRO A 52 -10.49 14.40 1.25
CA PRO A 52 -10.46 13.08 0.61
C PRO A 52 -9.31 12.92 -0.38
N GLU A 53 -9.01 13.95 -1.18
CA GLU A 53 -7.93 13.91 -2.19
C GLU A 53 -6.54 13.84 -1.54
N PRO A 54 -6.20 14.70 -0.56
CA PRO A 54 -4.96 14.56 0.21
C PRO A 54 -4.81 13.21 0.91
N MET A 55 -5.89 12.63 1.46
CA MET A 55 -5.83 11.30 2.07
C MET A 55 -5.51 10.21 1.04
N ALA A 56 -6.14 10.26 -0.13
CA ALA A 56 -5.95 9.26 -1.17
C ALA A 56 -4.50 9.24 -1.68
N GLU A 57 -3.93 10.42 -1.92
CA GLU A 57 -2.53 10.58 -2.32
C GLU A 57 -1.58 10.00 -1.27
N LEU A 58 -1.80 10.37 0.00
CA LEU A 58 -0.95 9.94 1.09
C LEU A 58 -1.04 8.42 1.35
N ALA A 59 -2.23 7.83 1.22
CA ALA A 59 -2.43 6.38 1.36
C ALA A 59 -1.79 5.58 0.20
N ALA A 60 -1.77 6.15 -1.02
CA ALA A 60 -1.16 5.51 -2.19
C ALA A 60 0.37 5.53 -2.14
N SER A 61 0.97 6.49 -1.44
CA SER A 61 2.42 6.72 -1.40
C SER A 61 3.25 5.45 -1.08
N ALA A 62 2.83 4.60 -0.15
CA ALA A 62 3.55 3.36 0.17
C ALA A 62 3.50 2.34 -0.97
N HIS A 63 2.40 2.28 -1.74
CA HIS A 63 2.32 1.46 -2.94
C HIS A 63 3.25 2.00 -4.02
N ASP A 64 3.15 3.29 -4.33
CA ASP A 64 3.80 3.89 -5.49
C ASP A 64 5.31 4.09 -5.28
N LEU A 65 5.73 4.44 -4.06
CA LEU A 65 7.13 4.74 -3.75
C LEU A 65 7.90 3.52 -3.20
N MET A 66 7.24 2.67 -2.41
CA MET A 66 7.89 1.53 -1.73
C MET A 66 7.54 0.16 -2.34
N GLY A 67 6.58 0.11 -3.27
CA GLY A 67 6.17 -1.12 -3.95
C GLY A 67 5.29 -2.04 -3.10
N PHE A 68 4.57 -1.49 -2.12
CA PHE A 68 3.65 -2.26 -1.30
C PHE A 68 2.52 -2.85 -2.15
N ASP A 69 2.07 -4.04 -1.77
CA ASP A 69 0.99 -4.75 -2.43
C ASP A 69 -0.41 -4.22 -2.06
N SER A 70 -0.47 -3.19 -1.19
CA SER A 70 -1.67 -2.59 -0.62
C SER A 70 -1.59 -1.07 -0.55
N VAL A 71 -2.74 -0.41 -0.60
CA VAL A 71 -2.93 1.02 -0.26
C VAL A 71 -3.57 1.10 1.12
N MET A 72 -2.99 1.86 2.04
CA MET A 72 -3.51 2.11 3.39
C MET A 72 -3.13 3.53 3.81
N PRO A 73 -4.02 4.28 4.50
CA PRO A 73 -3.65 5.49 5.21
C PRO A 73 -2.98 5.12 6.55
#